data_AF-W7E2L2-F1
#
_entry.id   AF-W7E2L2-F1
#
_cell.length_a   1.000
_cell.length_b   1.000
_cell.length_c   1.000
_cell.angle_alpha   90.00
_cell.angle_beta   90.00
_cell.angle_gamma   90.00
#
_symmetry.space_group_name_H-M   'P 1'
#
loop_
_entity.id
_entity.type
_entity.pdbx_description
1 polymer ?
#
loop_
_entity_poly.entity_id
_entity_poly.type
_entity_poly.pdbx_seq_one_letter_code
_entity_poly.pdbx_strand_id
1 'polypeptide(L)'
;MALRKNQLFVFLKEADFKNIEMIGLMTMAPLTENVGELHQVFHELKQLQRDIQKLGLNRVPCKELSMGMTNDYMIAIEEGATHIRVGRALVNE
;
A
#
# COMPACT_ATOMS: atom_id res chain seq x y z
N MET A 1 11.12 -7.82 -8.00
CA MET A 1 10.08 -8.82 -8.31
C MET A 1 8.73 -8.11 -8.23
N ALA A 2 8.03 -7.94 -9.35
CA ALA A 2 6.70 -7.33 -9.34
C ALA A 2 5.65 -8.45 -9.23
N LEU A 3 4.95 -8.53 -8.09
CA LEU A 3 3.85 -9.46 -7.90
C LEU A 3 2.59 -8.86 -8.54
N ARG A 4 1.97 -9.60 -9.47
CA ARG A 4 0.64 -9.26 -9.97
C ARG A 4 -0.41 -9.62 -8.91
N LYS A 5 -1.56 -8.93 -8.93
CA LYS A 5 -2.68 -9.17 -7.99
C LYS A 5 -3.06 -10.67 -7.90
N ASN A 6 -3.06 -11.38 -9.03
CA ASN A 6 -3.39 -12.82 -9.09
C ASN A 6 -2.33 -13.76 -8.48
N GLN A 7 -1.09 -13.30 -8.32
CA GLN A 7 0.00 -14.08 -7.71
C GLN A 7 0.19 -13.76 -6.24
N LEU A 8 -0.29 -12.60 -5.78
CA LEU A 8 -0.08 -12.11 -4.43
C LEU A 8 -0.61 -13.09 -3.37
N PHE A 9 -1.85 -13.54 -3.51
CA PHE A 9 -2.46 -14.43 -2.52
C PHE A 9 -1.80 -15.80 -2.43
N VAL A 10 -1.30 -16.32 -3.55
CA VAL A 10 -0.54 -17.58 -3.58
C VAL A 10 0.80 -17.36 -2.85
N PHE A 11 1.52 -16.29 -3.21
CA PHE A 11 2.78 -15.93 -2.57
C PHE A 11 2.63 -15.78 -1.06
N LEU A 12 1.62 -15.05 -0.56
CA LEU A 12 1.43 -14.84 0.87
C LEU A 12 1.14 -16.14 1.65
N LYS A 13 0.48 -17.12 1.03
CA LYS A 13 0.21 -18.42 1.65
C LYS A 13 1.43 -19.33 1.69
N GLU A 14 2.32 -19.21 0.70
CA GLU A 14 3.52 -20.04 0.57
C GLU A 14 4.76 -19.41 1.22
N ALA A 15 4.73 -18.11 1.50
CA ALA A 15 5.85 -17.37 2.08
C ALA A 15 6.12 -17.76 3.55
N ASP A 16 7.05 -18.70 3.76
CA ASP A 16 7.59 -19.04 5.09
C ASP A 16 8.92 -18.32 5.39
N PHE A 17 8.86 -16.99 5.52
CA PHE A 17 10.01 -16.19 5.90
C PHE A 17 10.11 -16.05 7.42
N LYS A 18 10.84 -16.96 8.06
CA LYS A 18 10.99 -17.04 9.53
C LYS A 18 11.49 -15.75 10.22
N ASN A 19 12.18 -14.88 9.48
CA ASN A 19 12.77 -13.64 9.99
C ASN A 19 12.14 -12.37 9.38
N ILE A 20 11.06 -12.49 8.61
CA ILE A 20 10.38 -11.36 7.97
C ILE A 20 8.94 -11.31 8.47
N GLU A 21 8.40 -10.12 8.63
CA GLU A 21 6.99 -9.88 8.90
C GLU A 21 6.43 -8.96 7.81
N MET A 22 5.37 -9.40 7.15
CA MET A 22 4.72 -8.66 6.08
C MET A 22 3.67 -7.72 6.69
N ILE A 23 4.13 -6.56 7.14
CA ILE A 23 3.33 -5.62 7.93
C ILE A 23 2.34 -4.81 7.09
N GLY A 24 2.44 -4.77 5.77
CA GLY A 24 1.59 -3.90 4.96
C GLY A 24 1.85 -3.94 3.46
N LEU A 25 1.21 -3.02 2.75
CA LEU A 25 1.33 -2.84 1.31
C LEU A 25 1.91 -1.46 0.98
N MET A 26 2.46 -1.34 -0.23
CA MET A 26 2.95 -0.09 -0.77
C MET A 26 2.43 0.10 -2.20
N THR A 27 2.05 1.33 -2.54
CA THR A 27 1.79 1.71 -3.94
C THR A 27 2.32 3.10 -4.26
N MET A 28 2.54 3.35 -5.54
CA MET A 28 2.75 4.67 -6.12
C MET A 28 1.60 4.95 -7.10
N ALA A 29 0.92 6.08 -6.90
CA ALA A 29 -0.09 6.53 -7.83
C ALA A 29 0.57 7.00 -9.14
N PRO A 30 -0.14 6.92 -10.28
CA PRO A 30 0.33 7.52 -11.52
C PRO A 30 0.52 9.04 -11.36
N LEU A 31 1.43 9.62 -12.13
CA LEU A 31 1.59 11.07 -12.18
C LEU A 31 0.42 11.67 -12.96
N THR A 32 -0.64 12.03 -12.25
CA THR A 32 -1.89 12.55 -12.80
C THR A 32 -2.45 13.63 -11.87
N GLU A 33 -3.19 14.59 -12.43
CA GLU A 33 -3.98 15.55 -11.67
C GLU A 33 -5.43 15.07 -11.46
N ASN A 34 -5.78 13.90 -12.03
CA ASN A 34 -7.10 13.32 -11.86
C ASN A 34 -7.29 12.78 -10.43
N VAL A 35 -7.91 13.61 -9.59
CA VAL A 35 -8.23 13.29 -8.18
C VAL A 35 -9.02 11.97 -8.06
N GLY A 36 -9.95 11.71 -8.98
CA GLY A 36 -10.74 10.47 -8.96
C GLY A 36 -9.90 9.22 -9.20
N GLU A 37 -8.90 9.31 -10.07
CA GLU A 37 -7.93 8.24 -10.31
C GLU A 37 -7.04 8.00 -9.08
N LEU A 38 -6.61 9.06 -8.40
CA LEU A 38 -5.84 8.97 -7.16
C LEU A 38 -6.61 8.26 -6.04
N HIS A 39 -7.88 8.66 -5.81
CA HIS A 39 -8.75 7.98 -4.85
C HIS A 39 -8.92 6.50 -5.23
N GLN A 40 -9.20 6.20 -6.50
CA GLN A 40 -9.39 4.82 -6.93
C GLN A 40 -8.17 3.95 -6.61
N VAL A 41 -6.95 4.42 -6.91
CA VAL A 41 -5.72 3.66 -6.66
C VAL A 41 -5.52 3.38 -5.17
N PHE A 42 -5.68 4.40 -4.31
CA PHE A 42 -5.49 4.23 -2.87
C PHE A 42 -6.61 3.41 -2.23
N HIS A 43 -7.85 3.58 -2.70
CA HIS A 43 -8.98 2.78 -2.28
C HIS A 43 -8.78 1.29 -2.61
N GLU A 44 -8.34 0.97 -3.82
CA GLU A 44 -8.05 -0.41 -4.23
C GLU A 44 -6.96 -1.04 -3.35
N LEU A 45 -5.93 -0.27 -2.97
CA LEU A 45 -4.90 -0.75 -2.04
C LEU A 45 -5.47 -1.03 -0.64
N LYS A 46 -6.38 -0.16 -0.15
CA LYS A 46 -7.08 -0.36 1.13
C LYS A 46 -7.95 -1.62 1.13
N GLN A 47 -8.66 -1.89 0.04
CA GLN A 47 -9.44 -3.12 -0.09
C GLN A 47 -8.53 -4.35 -0.12
N LEU A 48 -7.43 -4.29 -0.88
CA LEU A 48 -6.47 -5.39 -0.93
C LEU A 48 -5.86 -5.68 0.45
N GLN A 49 -5.56 -4.64 1.24
CA GLN A 49 -5.13 -4.78 2.62
C GLN A 49 -6.16 -5.57 3.45
N ARG A 50 -7.44 -5.16 3.40
CA ARG A 50 -8.53 -5.82 4.14
C ARG A 50 -8.68 -7.27 3.73
N ASP A 51 -8.56 -7.57 2.43
CA ASP A 51 -8.67 -8.93 1.93
C ASP A 51 -7.51 -9.82 2.40
N ILE A 52 -6.30 -9.28 2.48
CA ILE A 52 -5.16 -9.99 3.07
C ILE A 52 -5.36 -10.23 4.57
N GLN A 53 -5.81 -9.21 5.32
CA GLN A 53 -6.08 -9.34 6.76
C GLN A 53 -7.09 -10.44 7.08
N LYS A 54 -8.13 -10.61 6.24
CA LYS A 54 -9.13 -11.68 6.39
C LYS A 54 -8.55 -13.09 6.27
N LEU A 55 -7.37 -13.25 5.65
CA LEU A 55 -6.73 -14.57 5.53
C LEU A 55 -6.15 -15.06 6.86
N GLY A 56 -5.93 -14.18 7.84
CA GLY A 56 -5.42 -14.55 9.16
C GLY A 56 -4.06 -15.24 9.12
N LEU A 57 -3.23 -14.93 8.12
CA LEU A 57 -1.94 -15.59 7.91
C LEU A 57 -0.94 -15.19 8.99
N ASN A 58 -0.20 -16.19 9.48
CA ASN A 58 0.87 -15.95 10.44
C ASN A 58 1.96 -15.05 9.83
N ARG A 59 2.46 -14.08 10.61
CA ARG A 59 3.49 -13.10 10.17
C ARG A 59 3.10 -12.21 8.99
N VAL A 60 1.82 -12.15 8.63
CA VAL A 60 1.26 -11.24 7.61
C VAL A 60 0.09 -10.44 8.19
N PRO A 61 0.32 -9.60 9.22
CA PRO A 61 -0.77 -8.81 9.78
C PRO A 61 -1.29 -7.75 8.82
N CYS A 62 -0.48 -7.31 7.84
CA CYS A 62 -0.86 -6.39 6.77
C CYS A 62 -1.64 -5.15 7.28
N LYS A 63 -1.16 -4.50 8.33
CA LYS A 63 -1.80 -3.33 8.98
C LYS A 63 -1.42 -1.99 8.35
N GLU A 64 -0.28 -1.94 7.68
CA GLU A 64 0.28 -0.69 7.16
C GLU A 64 -0.05 -0.45 5.69
N LEU A 65 -0.23 0.83 5.34
CA LEU A 65 -0.35 1.30 3.95
C LEU A 65 0.66 2.41 3.72
N SER A 66 1.69 2.09 2.94
CA SER A 66 2.62 3.08 2.42
C SER A 66 2.11 3.61 1.09
N MET A 67 1.44 4.76 1.12
CA MET A 67 0.90 5.42 -0.06
C MET A 67 0.80 6.92 0.20
N GLY A 68 0.88 7.73 -0.86
CA GLY A 68 1.02 9.17 -0.74
C GLY A 68 2.46 9.66 -0.79
N MET A 69 2.70 10.63 -1.66
CA MET A 69 3.92 11.38 -1.89
C MET A 69 3.60 12.88 -1.85
N THR A 70 4.61 13.73 -2.03
CA THR A 70 4.47 15.19 -1.94
C THR A 70 3.22 15.78 -2.63
N ASN A 71 2.78 15.23 -3.75
CA ASN A 71 1.69 15.80 -4.54
C ASN A 71 0.31 15.22 -4.20
N ASP A 72 0.23 14.08 -3.52
CA ASP A 72 -1.02 13.30 -3.37
C ASP A 72 -1.23 12.74 -1.95
N TYR A 73 -0.36 13.09 -0.99
CA TYR A 73 -0.42 12.56 0.38
C TYR A 73 -1.72 12.91 1.14
N MET A 74 -2.36 14.04 0.83
CA MET A 74 -3.64 14.41 1.46
C MET A 74 -4.74 13.40 1.11
N ILE A 75 -4.87 13.07 -0.18
CA ILE A 75 -5.81 12.05 -0.67
C ILE A 75 -5.46 10.67 -0.10
N ALA A 76 -4.16 10.36 -0.04
CA ALA A 76 -3.70 9.10 0.56
C ALA A 76 -4.10 8.97 2.03
N ILE A 77 -4.02 10.06 2.83
CA ILE A 77 -4.46 10.09 4.23
C ILE A 77 -5.96 9.83 4.32
N GLU A 78 -6.78 10.47 3.47
CA GLU A 78 -8.23 10.26 3.43
C GLU A 78 -8.60 8.80 3.14
N GLU A 79 -7.85 8.14 2.26
CA GLU A 79 -8.02 6.71 1.93
C GLU A 79 -7.37 5.75 2.96
N GLY A 80 -6.79 6.31 4.03
CA GLY A 80 -6.29 5.55 5.19
C GLY A 80 -4.84 5.12 5.10
N ALA A 81 -3.98 5.92 4.47
CA ALA A 81 -2.52 5.75 4.53
C ALA A 81 -2.03 5.81 5.98
N THR A 82 -1.09 4.93 6.32
CA THR A 82 -0.40 4.97 7.62
C THR A 82 1.03 5.52 7.48
N HIS A 83 1.60 5.43 6.27
CA HIS A 83 2.92 5.96 5.94
C HIS A 83 2.85 6.79 4.65
N ILE A 84 3.08 8.10 4.78
CA ILE A 84 3.28 9.01 3.64
C ILE A 84 4.77 9.19 3.35
N ARG A 85 5.13 9.48 2.11
CA ARG A 85 6.51 9.61 1.64
C ARG A 85 6.76 11.01 1.07
N VAL A 86 6.94 11.98 1.95
CA VAL A 86 7.14 13.37 1.56
C VAL A 86 8.63 13.66 1.43
N GLY A 87 9.07 14.03 0.23
CA GLY A 87 10.46 14.42 -0.06
C GLY A 87 10.54 15.93 -0.28
N ARG A 88 10.30 16.36 -1.52
CA ARG A 88 10.43 17.76 -1.97
C ARG A 88 9.79 18.80 -1.04
N ALA A 89 8.58 18.54 -0.52
CA ALA A 89 7.90 19.48 0.37
C ALA A 89 8.53 19.59 1.77
N LEU A 90 9.39 18.65 2.19
CA LEU A 90 10.15 18.74 3.43
C LEU A 90 11.52 19.39 3.25
N VAL A 91 12.18 19.15 2.11
CA VAL A 91 13.60 19.54 1.92
C VAL A 91 13.80 20.78 1.03
N ASN A 92 12.73 21.40 0.52
CA ASN A 92 12.78 22.58 -0.36
C ASN A 92 13.66 22.39 -1.62
N GLU A 93 13.77 21.16 -2.12
CA GLU A 93 14.42 20.78 -3.38
C GLU A 93 13.45 20.01 -4.28
#